data_AF-A0A924HW01-F1
#
_entry.id   AF-A0A924HW01-F1
#
_cell.length_a   1.000
_cell.length_b   1.000
_cell.length_c   1.000
_cell.angle_alpha   90.00
_cell.angle_beta   90.00
_cell.angle_gamma   90.00
#
_symmetry.space_group_name_H-M   'P 1'
#
loop_
_entity.id
_entity.type
_entity.pdbx_description
1 polymer ?
#
loop_
_entity_poly.entity_id
_entity_poly.type
_entity_poly.pdbx_seq_one_letter_code
_entity_poly.pdbx_strand_id
1 'polypeptide(L)'
;MKRKWTFRKKLHIIWVIFGVSFTVWLFYSYQSKGVDKAVFESNSSVEVIENKDLYSFTPTSIYQKVVIFYPGALVDPKAYIPLCRKISDKGYKVLLIKMPWRLAINGYNKPKELYLFADTTKQYILAGHSQGAKMAGQFVYENPALINKLILIATTHPRDIDLSKAKI
;
A
#
# COMPACT_ATOMS: atom_id res chain seq x y z
N MET A 1 2.48 -19.78 48.91
CA MET A 1 3.59 -18.79 48.78
C MET A 1 3.41 -17.94 47.53
N LYS A 2 3.25 -16.60 47.64
CA LYS A 2 3.14 -15.71 46.46
C LYS A 2 4.53 -15.53 45.83
N ARG A 3 4.71 -16.04 44.60
CA ARG A 3 5.94 -15.88 43.80
C ARG A 3 6.19 -14.38 43.60
N LYS A 4 7.13 -13.79 44.36
CA LYS A 4 7.51 -12.38 44.20
C LYS A 4 8.32 -12.25 42.91
N TRP A 5 7.78 -11.51 41.95
CA TRP A 5 8.47 -11.25 40.68
C TRP A 5 9.69 -10.38 40.94
N THR A 6 10.82 -10.74 40.34
CA THR A 6 12.04 -9.93 40.41
C THR A 6 11.79 -8.56 39.77
N PHE A 7 12.48 -7.52 40.24
CA PHE A 7 12.34 -6.15 39.72
C PHE A 7 12.51 -6.10 38.20
N ARG A 8 13.51 -6.81 37.66
CA ARG A 8 13.73 -6.96 36.22
C ARG A 8 12.52 -7.52 35.48
N LYS A 9 11.85 -8.53 36.06
CA LYS A 9 10.66 -9.13 35.44
C LYS A 9 9.47 -8.17 35.43
N LYS A 10 9.29 -7.35 36.47
CA LYS A 10 8.26 -6.31 36.49
C LYS A 10 8.52 -5.22 35.46
N LEU A 11 9.76 -4.73 35.39
CA LEU A 11 10.17 -3.72 34.42
C LEU A 11 9.98 -4.22 32.98
N HIS A 12 10.32 -5.49 32.72
CA HIS A 12 10.11 -6.11 31.41
C HIS A 12 8.62 -6.16 31.02
N ILE A 13 7.71 -6.56 31.94
CA ILE A 13 6.27 -6.50 31.65
C ILE A 13 5.84 -5.08 31.33
N ILE A 14 6.22 -4.10 32.17
CA ILE A 14 5.80 -2.71 32.01
C ILE A 14 6.22 -2.19 30.63
N TRP A 15 7.45 -2.50 30.22
CA TRP A 15 7.96 -2.12 28.91
C TRP A 15 7.19 -2.78 27.76
N VAL A 16 6.86 -4.07 27.87
CA VAL A 16 6.03 -4.78 26.89
C VAL A 16 4.62 -4.20 26.81
N ILE A 17 3.97 -3.95 27.95
CA ILE A 17 2.63 -3.33 28.00
C ILE A 17 2.68 -1.96 27.32
N PHE A 18 3.67 -1.14 27.65
CA PHE A 18 3.86 0.17 27.04
C PHE A 18 4.04 0.07 25.52
N GLY A 19 4.88 -0.84 25.03
CA GLY A 19 5.09 -1.05 23.60
C GLY A 19 3.82 -1.48 22.87
N VAL A 20 3.02 -2.38 23.47
CA VAL A 20 1.73 -2.81 22.91
C VAL A 20 0.74 -1.64 22.88
N SER A 21 0.59 -0.90 23.98
CA SER A 21 -0.31 0.27 24.05
C SER A 21 0.10 1.35 23.05
N PHE A 22 1.39 1.63 22.91
CA PHE A 22 1.92 2.57 21.93
C PHE A 22 1.62 2.12 20.50
N THR A 23 1.78 0.84 20.19
CA THR A 23 1.46 0.29 18.87
C THR A 23 -0.04 0.41 18.57
N VAL A 24 -0.91 0.06 19.51
CA VAL A 24 -2.37 0.24 19.36
C VAL A 24 -2.72 1.71 19.13
N TRP A 25 -2.08 2.62 19.88
CA TRP A 25 -2.27 4.06 19.70
C TRP A 25 -1.83 4.56 18.32
N LEU A 26 -0.72 4.05 17.77
CA LEU A 26 -0.32 4.37 16.40
C LEU A 26 -1.36 3.92 15.37
N PHE A 27 -1.86 2.67 15.48
CA PHE A 27 -2.90 2.16 14.58
C PHE A 27 -4.19 2.97 14.63
N TYR A 28 -4.58 3.44 15.82
CA TYR A 28 -5.73 4.31 16.00
C TYR A 28 -5.48 5.73 15.45
N SER A 29 -4.29 6.27 15.67
CA SER A 29 -3.94 7.64 15.27
C SER A 29 -3.79 7.80 13.75
N TYR A 30 -3.33 6.75 13.06
CA TYR A 30 -3.11 6.74 11.60
C TYR A 30 -4.37 6.32 10.80
N GLN A 31 -5.55 6.43 11.41
CA GLN A 31 -6.81 6.27 10.69
C GLN A 31 -7.10 7.46 9.78
N SER A 32 -7.69 7.19 8.63
CA SER A 32 -8.17 8.25 7.75
C SER A 32 -9.35 8.97 8.41
N LYS A 33 -9.41 10.29 8.26
CA LYS A 33 -10.50 11.14 8.79
C LYS A 33 -11.00 12.05 7.68
N GLY A 34 -12.32 12.25 7.62
CA GLY A 34 -12.93 13.17 6.66
C GLY A 34 -12.81 12.74 5.19
N VAL A 35 -12.58 11.45 4.91
CA VAL A 35 -12.64 10.94 3.54
C VAL A 35 -14.11 10.94 3.12
N ASP A 36 -14.42 11.66 2.04
CA ASP A 36 -15.78 11.72 1.49
C ASP A 36 -16.30 10.31 1.19
N LYS A 37 -17.56 10.03 1.51
CA LYS A 37 -18.17 8.74 1.21
C LYS A 37 -18.39 8.55 -0.30
N ALA A 38 -18.61 9.63 -1.03
CA ALA A 38 -18.86 9.57 -2.48
C ALA A 38 -17.69 8.96 -3.26
N VAL A 39 -16.44 9.09 -2.79
CA VAL A 39 -15.28 8.51 -3.50
C VAL A 39 -15.21 6.98 -3.42
N PHE A 40 -15.97 6.36 -2.51
CA PHE A 40 -16.10 4.90 -2.39
C PHE A 40 -17.17 4.32 -3.31
N GLU A 41 -18.04 5.16 -3.87
CA GLU A 41 -19.20 4.72 -4.64
C GLU A 41 -18.87 4.68 -6.14
N SER A 42 -19.33 3.63 -6.82
CA SER A 42 -19.30 3.57 -8.29
C SER A 42 -20.16 4.70 -8.87
N ASN A 43 -19.73 5.28 -9.98
CA ASN A 43 -20.53 6.23 -10.76
C ASN A 43 -20.45 5.91 -12.26
N SER A 44 -20.97 6.81 -13.10
CA SER A 44 -21.00 6.63 -14.56
C SER A 44 -19.60 6.52 -15.21
N SER A 45 -18.55 6.98 -14.53
CA SER A 45 -17.19 7.08 -15.09
C SER A 45 -16.23 6.05 -14.48
N VAL A 46 -16.42 5.67 -13.22
CA VAL A 46 -15.53 4.77 -12.50
C VAL A 46 -16.34 3.80 -11.64
N GLU A 47 -16.06 2.52 -11.81
CA GLU A 47 -16.50 1.44 -10.94
C GLU A 47 -15.52 1.28 -9.77
N VAL A 48 -16.04 1.19 -8.55
CA VAL A 48 -15.27 0.96 -7.33
C VAL A 48 -15.64 -0.39 -6.73
N ILE A 49 -14.63 -1.23 -6.52
CA ILE A 49 -14.78 -2.53 -5.87
C ILE A 49 -13.82 -2.62 -4.69
N GLU A 50 -14.34 -2.97 -3.53
CA GLU A 50 -13.55 -3.28 -2.34
C GLU A 50 -13.57 -4.78 -2.07
N ASN A 51 -12.40 -5.38 -1.83
CA ASN A 51 -12.30 -6.72 -1.27
C ASN A 51 -11.28 -6.74 -0.11
N LYS A 52 -10.97 -7.93 0.43
CA LYS A 52 -10.05 -8.07 1.57
C LYS A 52 -8.63 -7.59 1.26
N ASP A 53 -8.21 -7.63 -0.01
CA ASP A 53 -6.83 -7.43 -0.44
C ASP A 53 -6.58 -6.08 -1.10
N LEU A 54 -7.60 -5.43 -1.69
CA LEU A 54 -7.44 -4.17 -2.39
C LEU A 54 -8.75 -3.37 -2.51
N TYR A 55 -8.58 -2.10 -2.88
CA TYR A 55 -9.61 -1.30 -3.56
C TYR A 55 -9.27 -1.21 -5.04
N SER A 56 -10.22 -1.50 -5.91
CA SER A 56 -10.11 -1.36 -7.36
C SER A 56 -10.94 -0.18 -7.82
N PHE A 57 -10.35 0.68 -8.64
CA PHE A 57 -11.00 1.79 -9.33
C PHE A 57 -10.82 1.54 -10.83
N THR A 58 -11.90 1.15 -11.50
CA THR A 58 -11.89 0.78 -12.91
C THR A 58 -12.65 1.83 -13.70
N PRO A 59 -12.02 2.52 -14.66
CA PRO A 59 -12.77 3.42 -15.53
C PRO A 59 -13.72 2.62 -16.42
N THR A 60 -14.91 3.16 -16.69
CA THR A 60 -15.92 2.51 -17.56
C THR A 60 -15.51 2.53 -19.03
N SER A 61 -14.66 3.49 -19.42
CA SER A 61 -14.02 3.54 -20.75
C SER A 61 -12.88 2.53 -20.88
N ILE A 62 -12.51 2.20 -22.12
CA ILE A 62 -11.32 1.38 -22.41
C ILE A 62 -10.08 2.03 -21.79
N TYR A 63 -9.30 1.25 -21.05
CA TYR A 63 -8.06 1.67 -20.42
C TYR A 63 -6.89 0.78 -20.86
N GLN A 64 -5.71 1.37 -21.00
CA GLN A 64 -4.46 0.65 -21.30
C GLN A 64 -3.49 0.62 -20.13
N LYS A 65 -3.62 1.55 -19.18
CA LYS A 65 -2.68 1.69 -18.07
C LYS A 65 -3.32 1.26 -16.76
N VAL A 66 -2.60 0.45 -15.99
CA VAL A 66 -2.99 -0.05 -14.67
C VAL A 66 -1.99 0.46 -13.65
N VAL A 67 -2.45 1.25 -12.69
CA VAL A 67 -1.65 1.75 -11.57
C VAL A 67 -1.87 0.83 -10.37
N ILE A 68 -0.81 0.21 -9.88
CA ILE A 68 -0.82 -0.51 -8.60
C ILE A 68 -0.23 0.43 -7.56
N PHE A 69 -0.95 0.67 -6.46
CA PHE A 69 -0.58 1.66 -5.46
C PHE A 69 -0.28 1.01 -4.11
N TYR A 70 0.93 1.28 -3.58
CA TYR A 70 1.40 0.82 -2.27
C TYR A 70 1.26 1.93 -1.22
N PRO A 71 0.40 1.77 -0.20
CA PRO A 71 0.26 2.76 0.86
C PRO A 71 1.51 2.83 1.74
N GLY A 72 1.71 3.99 2.38
CA GLY A 72 2.75 4.18 3.40
C GLY A 72 2.50 3.39 4.69
N ALA A 73 3.55 3.21 5.50
CA ALA A 73 3.51 2.43 6.73
C ALA A 73 2.45 2.94 7.71
N LEU A 74 1.66 2.03 8.27
CA LEU A 74 0.59 2.25 9.27
C LEU A 74 -0.59 3.11 8.81
N VAL A 75 -0.46 3.85 7.70
CA VAL A 75 -1.53 4.68 7.14
C VAL A 75 -2.71 3.81 6.72
N ASP A 76 -3.90 4.21 7.14
CA ASP A 76 -5.14 3.60 6.64
C ASP A 76 -5.24 3.73 5.12
N PRO A 77 -5.38 2.62 4.36
CA PRO A 77 -5.49 2.67 2.90
C PRO A 77 -6.58 3.63 2.41
N LYS A 78 -7.66 3.80 3.16
CA LYS A 78 -8.75 4.72 2.81
C LYS A 78 -8.31 6.17 2.60
N ALA A 79 -7.20 6.59 3.23
CA ALA A 79 -6.62 7.91 3.01
C ALA A 79 -6.18 8.15 1.55
N TYR A 80 -5.88 7.09 0.79
CA TYR A 80 -5.44 7.19 -0.61
C TYR A 80 -6.60 7.07 -1.62
N ILE A 81 -7.81 6.69 -1.17
CA ILE A 81 -8.95 6.50 -2.06
C ILE A 81 -9.28 7.74 -2.90
N PRO A 82 -9.30 8.98 -2.34
CA PRO A 82 -9.52 10.17 -3.16
C PRO A 82 -8.49 10.35 -4.27
N LEU A 83 -7.22 10.02 -4.00
CA LEU A 83 -6.15 10.09 -4.99
C LEU A 83 -6.34 9.02 -6.07
N CYS A 84 -6.59 7.76 -5.66
CA CYS A 84 -6.81 6.66 -6.58
C CYS A 84 -8.04 6.89 -7.47
N ARG A 85 -9.12 7.44 -6.92
CA ARG A 85 -10.32 7.81 -7.67
C ARG A 85 -10.00 8.87 -8.73
N LYS A 86 -9.34 9.96 -8.34
CA LYS A 86 -8.95 11.03 -9.29
C LYS A 86 -8.05 10.52 -10.42
N ILE A 87 -7.15 9.58 -10.14
CA ILE A 87 -6.32 8.94 -11.18
C ILE A 87 -7.22 8.12 -12.11
N SER A 88 -8.20 7.40 -11.56
CA SER A 88 -9.11 6.60 -12.36
C SER A 88 -10.07 7.40 -13.23
N ASP A 89 -10.54 8.55 -12.74
CA ASP A 89 -11.32 9.53 -13.52
C ASP A 89 -10.55 10.06 -14.75
N LYS A 90 -9.22 9.88 -14.80
CA LYS A 90 -8.37 10.20 -15.95
C LYS A 90 -8.13 9.03 -16.91
N GLY A 91 -8.86 7.93 -16.76
CA GLY A 91 -8.81 6.77 -17.66
C GLY A 91 -7.77 5.71 -17.31
N TYR A 92 -7.28 5.69 -16.06
CA TYR A 92 -6.35 4.68 -15.57
C TYR A 92 -7.09 3.68 -14.66
N LYS A 93 -6.86 2.39 -14.81
CA LYS A 93 -7.28 1.46 -13.75
C LYS A 93 -6.35 1.63 -12.56
N VAL A 94 -6.88 1.68 -11.34
CA VAL A 94 -6.06 1.84 -10.12
C VAL A 94 -6.39 0.74 -9.12
N LEU A 95 -5.35 0.07 -8.62
CA LEU A 95 -5.42 -1.01 -7.65
C LEU A 95 -4.66 -0.59 -6.39
N LEU A 96 -5.39 -0.16 -5.37
CA LEU A 96 -4.83 0.23 -4.07
C LEU A 96 -4.71 -1.00 -3.17
N ILE A 97 -3.48 -1.47 -2.93
CA ILE A 97 -3.22 -2.72 -2.23
C ILE A 97 -3.31 -2.55 -0.71
N LYS A 98 -4.11 -3.39 -0.05
CA LYS A 98 -4.19 -3.48 1.40
C LYS A 98 -3.03 -4.35 1.93
N MET A 99 -2.08 -3.67 2.55
CA MET A 99 -0.87 -4.30 3.10
C MET A 99 -1.15 -5.01 4.44
N PRO A 100 -0.59 -6.22 4.67
CA PRO A 100 -0.66 -6.89 5.97
C PRO A 100 -0.11 -5.98 7.06
N TRP A 101 -0.87 -5.82 8.14
CA TRP A 101 -0.53 -4.91 9.24
C TRP A 101 -0.28 -3.45 8.81
N ARG A 102 -0.78 -3.04 7.63
CA ARG A 102 -0.49 -1.74 6.99
C ARG A 102 1.01 -1.49 6.77
N LEU A 103 1.79 -2.54 6.57
CA LEU A 103 3.23 -2.45 6.34
C LEU A 103 3.57 -3.05 4.97
N ALA A 104 4.08 -2.21 4.07
CA ALA A 104 4.37 -2.62 2.70
C ALA A 104 5.46 -3.70 2.65
N ILE A 105 6.40 -3.70 3.61
CA ILE A 105 7.46 -4.73 3.70
C ILE A 105 6.89 -6.15 3.83
N ASN A 106 5.68 -6.28 4.39
CA ASN A 106 5.01 -7.58 4.58
C ASN A 106 4.10 -7.98 3.41
N GLY A 107 3.88 -7.10 2.42
CA GLY A 107 2.85 -7.31 1.39
C GLY A 107 3.23 -6.87 -0.02
N TYR A 108 4.47 -6.44 -0.25
CA TYR A 108 4.88 -5.90 -1.55
C TYR A 108 4.88 -6.93 -2.69
N ASN A 109 4.79 -8.23 -2.39
CA ASN A 109 4.63 -9.29 -3.39
C ASN A 109 3.17 -9.64 -3.70
N LYS A 110 2.20 -9.07 -2.98
CA LYS A 110 0.76 -9.33 -3.18
C LYS A 110 0.28 -9.21 -4.62
N PRO A 111 0.72 -8.22 -5.43
CA PRO A 111 0.27 -8.17 -6.82
C PRO A 111 0.56 -9.42 -7.65
N LYS A 112 1.65 -10.14 -7.36
CA LYS A 112 1.95 -11.43 -8.00
C LYS A 112 1.05 -12.53 -7.47
N GLU A 113 0.87 -12.58 -6.15
CA GLU A 113 0.00 -13.57 -5.47
C GLU A 113 -1.47 -13.46 -5.94
N LEU A 114 -1.89 -12.25 -6.29
CA LEU A 114 -3.23 -11.94 -6.80
C LEU A 114 -3.33 -12.00 -8.34
N TYR A 115 -2.27 -12.44 -9.02
CA TYR A 115 -2.21 -12.55 -10.48
C TYR A 115 -2.58 -11.24 -11.24
N LEU A 116 -2.22 -10.08 -10.67
CA LEU A 116 -2.62 -8.77 -11.21
C LEU A 116 -1.95 -8.42 -12.55
N PHE A 117 -0.94 -9.18 -12.97
CA PHE A 117 -0.18 -8.97 -14.21
C PHE A 117 -0.58 -9.92 -15.36
N ALA A 118 -1.71 -10.61 -15.23
CA ALA A 118 -2.13 -11.64 -16.19
C ALA A 118 -2.40 -11.07 -17.60
N ASP A 119 -2.87 -9.83 -17.71
CA ASP A 119 -3.11 -9.17 -18.99
C ASP A 119 -1.84 -8.47 -19.47
N THR A 120 -1.11 -9.12 -20.38
CA THR A 120 0.15 -8.63 -20.95
C THR A 120 -0.02 -7.51 -21.96
N THR A 121 -1.26 -7.20 -22.36
CA THR A 121 -1.54 -6.06 -23.25
C THR A 121 -1.53 -4.72 -22.52
N LYS A 122 -1.60 -4.74 -21.18
CA LYS A 122 -1.64 -3.55 -20.34
C LYS A 122 -0.24 -3.05 -20.00
N GLN A 123 -0.17 -1.75 -19.74
CA GLN A 123 0.99 -1.10 -19.16
C GLN A 123 0.82 -0.97 -17.65
N TYR A 124 1.68 -1.60 -16.88
CA TYR A 124 1.64 -1.56 -15.41
C TYR A 124 2.55 -0.47 -14.86
N ILE A 125 1.98 0.35 -14.00
CA ILE A 125 2.66 1.43 -13.28
C ILE A 125 2.63 1.06 -11.81
N LEU A 126 3.78 0.93 -11.17
CA LEU A 126 3.85 0.73 -9.73
C LEU A 126 4.11 2.06 -9.05
N ALA A 127 3.23 2.45 -8.15
CA ALA A 127 3.34 3.67 -7.38
C ALA A 127 3.36 3.34 -5.89
N GLY A 128 4.03 4.15 -5.08
CA GLY A 128 3.90 4.04 -3.63
C GLY A 128 4.14 5.36 -2.92
N HIS A 129 3.84 5.37 -1.63
CA HIS A 129 4.12 6.49 -0.72
C HIS A 129 5.04 6.05 0.44
N SER A 130 6.10 6.81 0.72
CA SER A 130 7.03 6.57 1.84
C SER A 130 7.54 5.11 1.87
N GLN A 131 7.30 4.33 2.93
CA GLN A 131 7.66 2.90 2.97
C GLN A 131 7.07 2.10 1.79
N GLY A 132 5.83 2.41 1.36
CA GLY A 132 5.21 1.78 0.20
C GLY A 132 6.01 2.03 -1.08
N ALA A 133 6.53 3.24 -1.26
CA ALA A 133 7.39 3.57 -2.40
C ALA A 133 8.76 2.87 -2.32
N LYS A 134 9.36 2.77 -1.12
CA LYS A 134 10.58 1.97 -0.93
C LYS A 134 10.37 0.55 -1.45
N MET A 135 9.28 -0.08 -1.01
CA MET A 135 8.98 -1.46 -1.37
C MET A 135 8.50 -1.63 -2.82
N ALA A 136 7.92 -0.58 -3.42
CA ALA A 136 7.67 -0.55 -4.86
C ALA A 136 8.99 -0.62 -5.65
N GLY A 137 10.00 0.13 -5.23
CA GLY A 137 11.35 0.04 -5.82
C GLY A 137 11.95 -1.37 -5.67
N GLN A 138 11.84 -1.96 -4.47
CA GLN A 138 12.26 -3.34 -4.22
C GLN A 138 11.57 -4.33 -5.15
N PHE A 139 10.25 -4.20 -5.31
CA PHE A 139 9.48 -5.07 -6.20
C PHE A 139 9.95 -4.99 -7.65
N VAL A 140 10.20 -3.77 -8.16
CA VAL A 140 10.70 -3.57 -9.53
C VAL A 140 12.09 -4.18 -9.70
N TYR A 141 12.97 -4.00 -8.72
CA TYR A 141 14.31 -4.59 -8.74
C TYR A 141 14.26 -6.12 -8.84
N GLU A 142 13.37 -6.76 -8.07
CA GLU A 142 13.17 -8.21 -8.08
C GLU A 142 12.40 -8.71 -9.32
N ASN A 143 11.63 -7.84 -9.98
CA ASN A 143 10.72 -8.20 -11.07
C ASN A 143 10.79 -7.22 -12.26
N PRO A 144 11.95 -7.05 -12.91
CA PRO A 144 12.22 -5.97 -13.85
C PRO A 144 11.39 -6.00 -15.14
N ALA A 145 10.74 -7.12 -15.46
CA ALA A 145 9.90 -7.28 -16.66
C ALA A 145 8.41 -7.02 -16.44
N LEU A 146 7.94 -6.93 -15.18
CA LEU A 146 6.51 -6.84 -14.86
C LEU A 146 5.98 -5.41 -14.81
N ILE A 147 6.84 -4.43 -14.56
CA ILE A 147 6.46 -3.05 -14.34
C ILE A 147 7.03 -2.18 -15.45
N ASN A 148 6.19 -1.36 -16.08
CA ASN A 148 6.60 -0.46 -17.15
C ASN A 148 7.04 0.90 -16.65
N LYS A 149 6.58 1.35 -15.46
CA LYS A 149 6.94 2.64 -14.84
C LYS A 149 6.88 2.56 -13.31
N LEU A 150 7.77 3.27 -12.64
CA LEU A 150 7.80 3.41 -11.17
C LEU A 150 7.55 4.85 -10.74
N ILE A 151 6.67 5.07 -9.77
CA ILE A 151 6.38 6.38 -9.17
C ILE A 151 6.68 6.34 -7.67
N LEU A 152 7.58 7.22 -7.21
CA LEU A 152 7.98 7.34 -5.81
C LEU A 152 7.40 8.64 -5.22
N ILE A 153 6.57 8.52 -4.18
CA ILE A 153 5.96 9.67 -3.50
C ILE A 153 6.51 9.77 -2.08
N ALA A 154 6.98 10.96 -1.69
CA ALA A 154 7.55 11.23 -0.36
C ALA A 154 8.61 10.21 0.10
N THR A 155 9.45 9.78 -0.85
CA THR A 155 10.65 8.98 -0.60
C THR A 155 11.66 9.26 -1.72
N THR A 156 12.90 8.87 -1.49
CA THR A 156 13.89 8.68 -2.55
C THR A 156 13.96 7.21 -2.95
N HIS A 157 14.70 6.93 -4.03
CA HIS A 157 15.13 5.57 -4.37
C HIS A 157 15.78 4.87 -3.15
N PRO A 158 15.51 3.56 -2.92
CA PRO A 158 16.12 2.85 -1.80
C PRO A 158 17.65 2.83 -1.92
N ARG A 159 18.36 2.97 -0.80
CA ARG A 159 19.85 3.03 -0.79
C ARG A 159 20.51 1.67 -0.97
N ASP A 160 19.73 0.61 -0.79
CA ASP A 160 20.11 -0.79 -0.73
C ASP A 160 19.98 -1.53 -2.07
N ILE A 161 19.39 -0.89 -3.09
CA ILE A 161 19.25 -1.45 -4.45
C ILE A 161 19.75 -0.42 -5.49
N ASP A 162 19.88 -0.84 -6.75
CA ASP A 162 20.23 0.02 -7.89
C ASP A 162 19.27 -0.26 -9.05
N LEU A 163 18.44 0.73 -9.42
CA LEU A 163 17.52 0.66 -10.56
C LEU A 163 18.04 1.43 -11.79
N SER A 164 19.28 1.91 -11.81
CA SER A 164 19.84 2.67 -12.94
C SER A 164 19.85 1.89 -14.27
N LYS A 165 19.86 0.54 -14.18
CA LYS A 165 19.81 -0.38 -15.33
C LYS A 165 18.42 -0.98 -15.56
N ALA A 166 17.42 -0.62 -14.73
CA ALA A 166 16.06 -1.10 -14.90
C ALA A 166 15.43 -0.46 -16.15
N LYS A 167 14.70 -1.25 -16.94
CA LYS A 167 14.01 -0.78 -18.14
C LYS A 167 12.56 -0.46 -17.79
N ILE A 168 12.36 0.70 -17.15
CA ILE A 168 11.07 1.23 -16.64
C ILE A 168 10.88 2.72 -16.98
#